data_AF-A0A382C0X1-F1
#
_entry.id   AF-A0A382C0X1-F1
#
_cell.length_a   1.000
_cell.length_b   1.000
_cell.length_c   1.000
_cell.angle_alpha   90.00
_cell.angle_beta   90.00
_cell.angle_gamma   90.00
#
_symmetry.space_group_name_H-M   'P 1'
#
loop_
_entity.id
_entity.type
_entity.pdbx_description
1 polymer ?
#
loop_
_entity_poly.entity_id
_entity_poly.type
_entity_poly.pdbx_seq_one_letter_code
_entity_poly.pdbx_strand_id
1 'polypeptide(L)' 'MSLADGCLVRISEVLSRGTISTLEGDFRVYRRYGRKSIPLLTPA' A
#
# COMPACT_ATOMS: atom_id res chain seq x y z
N MET A 1 -12.65 0.51 -1.79
CA MET A 1 -11.53 1.37 -2.22
C MET A 1 -11.91 2.82 -1.95
N SER A 2 -11.27 3.42 -0.95
CA SER A 2 -11.40 4.84 -0.61
C SER A 2 -10.37 5.67 -1.38
N LEU A 3 -10.60 6.98 -1.51
CA LEU A 3 -9.60 7.94 -2.01
C LEU A 3 -8.30 7.85 -1.20
N ALA A 4 -8.42 7.64 0.12
CA ALA A 4 -7.27 7.48 1.01
C ALA A 4 -6.38 6.29 0.62
N ASP A 5 -6.97 5.16 0.22
CA ASP A 5 -6.22 3.98 -0.22
C ASP A 5 -5.40 4.29 -1.48
N GLY A 6 -6.03 4.95 -2.46
CA GLY A 6 -5.36 5.39 -3.68
C GLY A 6 -4.21 6.37 -3.41
N CYS A 7 -4.38 7.28 -2.45
CA CYS A 7 -3.31 8.19 -2.01
C CYS A 7 -2.13 7.43 -1.40
N LEU A 8 -2.38 6.44 -0.53
CA LEU A 8 -1.32 5.62 0.05
C LEU A 8 -0.58 4.79 -0.99
N VAL A 9 -1.30 4.23 -1.97
CA VAL A 9 -0.68 3.55 -3.12
C VAL A 9 0.25 4.50 -3.86
N ARG A 10 -0.22 5.72 -4.19
CA ARG A 10 0.58 6.73 -4.90
C ARG A 10 1.80 7.18 -4.10
N ILE A 11 1.64 7.39 -2.79
CA ILE A 11 2.76 7.73 -1.89
C ILE A 11 3.80 6.61 -1.90
N SER A 12 3.37 5.35 -1.88
CA SER A 12 4.29 4.20 -1.91
C SER A 12 5.06 4.07 -3.24
N GLU A 13 4.52 4.59 -4.34
CA GLU A 13 5.20 4.65 -5.63
C GLU A 13 6.30 5.71 -5.65
N VAL A 14 6.00 6.90 -5.09
CA VAL A 14 6.94 8.02 -4.97
C VAL A 14 8.05 7.70 -3.96
N LEU A 15 7.70 7.13 -2.81
CA LEU A 15 8.63 6.71 -1.76
C LEU A 15 8.99 5.23 -1.92
N SER A 16 9.87 4.94 -2.86
CA SER A 16 10.24 3.57 -3.25
C SER A 16 10.72 2.67 -2.09
N ARG A 17 11.31 3.27 -1.05
CA ARG A 17 11.82 2.59 0.16
C ARG A 17 10.82 2.52 1.33
N GLY A 18 9.63 3.10 1.19
CA GLY A 18 8.61 3.11 2.25
C GLY A 18 7.84 1.79 2.39
N THR A 19 7.26 1.58 3.57
CA THR A 19 6.35 0.48 3.91
C THR A 19 5.03 1.08 4.37
N ILE A 20 3.90 0.54 3.91
CA ILE A 20 2.58 0.96 4.40
C ILE A 20 2.28 0.19 5.68
N SER A 21 2.03 0.92 6.77
CA SER A 21 1.52 0.34 8.01
C SER A 21 -0.01 0.47 8.01
N THR A 22 -0.72 -0.64 8.18
CA THR A 22 -2.19 -0.65 8.19
C THR A 22 -2.73 -1.77 9.06
N LEU A 23 -3.91 -1.55 9.64
CA LEU A 23 -4.69 -2.57 10.35
C LEU A 23 -5.69 -3.28 9.42
N GLU A 24 -5.87 -2.76 8.19
CA GLU A 24 -6.80 -3.32 7.22
C GLU A 24 -6.16 -4.44 6.39
N GLY A 25 -6.70 -5.66 6.49
CA GLY A 25 -6.19 -6.83 5.79
C GLY A 25 -6.31 -6.77 4.26
N ASP A 26 -7.31 -6.02 3.76
CA ASP A 26 -7.59 -5.91 2.32
C ASP A 26 -6.50 -5.14 1.56
N PHE A 27 -5.62 -4.42 2.26
CA PHE A 27 -4.57 -3.64 1.62
C PHE A 27 -3.56 -4.50 0.82
N ARG A 28 -3.53 -5.82 1.07
CA ARG A 28 -2.67 -6.80 0.38
C ARG A 28 -2.96 -6.93 -1.12
N VAL A 29 -4.15 -6.53 -1.58
CA VAL A 29 -4.51 -6.61 -3.01
C VAL A 29 -3.92 -5.49 -3.84
N TYR A 30 -3.59 -4.35 -3.20
CA TYR A 30 -3.04 -3.19 -3.91
C TYR A 30 -1.60 -3.42 -4.37
N ARG A 31 -1.24 -2.77 -5.48
CA ARG A 31 0.07 -2.90 -6.14
C ARG A 31 0.59 -1.53 -6.57
N ARG A 32 1.88 -1.29 -6.34
CA ARG A 32 2.62 -0.18 -6.97
C ARG A 32 2.65 -0.40 -8.48
N TYR A 33 2.31 0.64 -9.25
CA TYR A 33 2.34 0.62 -10.70
C TYR A 33 1.56 -0.56 -11.31
N GLY A 34 0.51 -1.02 -10.62
CA GLY A 34 -0.36 -2.12 -11.01
C GLY A 34 0.24 -3.54 -10.93
N ARG A 35 1.52 -3.70 -10.57
CA ARG A 35 2.19 -5.03 -10.62
C ARG A 35 3.17 -5.32 -9.50
N LYS A 36 3.74 -4.30 -8.86
CA LYS A 36 4.73 -4.48 -7.79
C LYS A 36 4.00 -4.59 -6.46
N SER A 37 4.32 -5.60 -5.65
CA SER A 37 3.81 -5.67 -4.28
C SER A 37 4.17 -4.40 -3.51
N ILE A 38 3.25 -3.98 -2.65
CA ILE A 38 3.52 -2.93 -1.68
C ILE A 38 4.04 -3.62 -0.41
N PRO A 39 5.20 -3.23 0.14
CA PRO A 39 5.61 -3.69 1.46
C PRO A 39 4.58 -3.25 2.49
N LEU A 40 4.09 -4.19 3.29
CA LEU A 40 3.07 -3.96 4.31
C LEU A 40 3.58 -4.35 5.69
N LEU A 41 3.24 -3.53 6.68
CA LEU A 41 3.34 -3.87 8.09
C LEU A 41 1.91 -3.93 8.63
N THR A 42 1.47 -5.13 8.96
CA THR A 42 0.14 -5.39 9.51
C THR A 42 0.29 -6.29 10.73
N PRO A 43 -0.62 -6.21 11.72
CA PRO A 43 -0.73 -7.23 12.75
C PRO A 43 -0.97 -8.63 12.13
N ALA A 44 -0.61 -9.67 12.88
CA ALA A 44 -0.88 -11.07 12.52
C ALA A 44 -2.37 -11.39 12.65
#